data_AF-A0A0E3QA53-F1
#
_entry.id   AF-A0A0E3QA53-F1
#
_cell.length_a   1.000
_cell.length_b   1.000
_cell.length_c   1.000
_cell.angle_alpha   90.00
_cell.angle_beta   90.00
_cell.angle_gamma   90.00
#
_symmetry.space_group_name_H-M   'P 1'
#
loop_
_entity.id
_entity.type
_entity.pdbx_description
1 polymer ?
#
loop_
_entity_poly.entity_id
_entity_poly.type
_entity_poly.pdbx_seq_one_letter_code
_entity_poly.pdbx_strand_id
1 'polypeptide(L)'
;MLEKNYFGKLLAEFKKDSSLGIVSGGIYYDNDGKLSLEVTAKELPRGTGRIWKKECFLETGGYQVEPSPDSISNIKALLRGWRLMQYTDVVQIQKRKTSAADGLWNGHLKNGWMAYYLGKNSFMALLNILHLSLKSPYYTGIAYCWGYFGSAIRREKKIQDSEVRTYYRNQGFSGLFSRISKNFGHNSRHVKEREQ
;
A
#
# COMPACT_ATOMS: atom_id res chain seq x y z
N MET A 1 -0.44 -9.33 -18.41
CA MET A 1 0.69 -9.55 -19.32
C MET A 1 1.87 -8.76 -18.80
N LEU A 2 3.04 -9.38 -18.72
CA LEU A 2 4.28 -8.71 -18.30
C LEU A 2 5.08 -8.36 -19.54
N GLU A 3 5.81 -7.25 -19.50
CA GLU A 3 6.79 -6.97 -20.55
C GLU A 3 7.93 -8.02 -20.55
N LYS A 4 8.60 -8.17 -21.70
CA LYS A 4 9.60 -9.22 -21.93
C LYS A 4 10.75 -9.23 -20.91
N ASN A 5 11.18 -8.06 -20.41
CA ASN A 5 12.28 -7.92 -19.46
C ASN A 5 11.84 -7.35 -18.10
N TYR A 6 10.61 -7.65 -17.68
CA TYR A 6 10.01 -7.10 -16.46
C TYR A 6 10.89 -7.34 -15.22
N PHE A 7 11.21 -8.60 -14.95
CA PHE A 7 12.01 -8.97 -13.78
C PHE A 7 13.46 -8.49 -13.88
N GLY A 8 14.06 -8.50 -15.07
CA GLY A 8 15.42 -8.03 -15.26
C GLY A 8 15.58 -6.55 -14.94
N LYS A 9 14.61 -5.71 -15.32
CA LYS A 9 14.58 -4.28 -14.95
C LYS A 9 14.47 -4.10 -13.44
N LEU A 10 13.55 -4.79 -12.77
CA LEU A 10 13.39 -4.70 -11.31
C LEU A 10 14.64 -5.20 -10.55
N LEU A 11 15.27 -6.26 -11.03
CA LEU A 11 16.53 -6.76 -10.46
C LEU A 11 17.67 -5.75 -10.64
N ALA A 12 17.72 -5.01 -11.74
CA ALA A 12 18.70 -3.95 -11.94
C ALA A 12 18.52 -2.82 -10.91
N GLU A 13 17.29 -2.52 -10.50
CA GLU A 13 17.03 -1.52 -9.46
C GLU A 13 17.55 -1.94 -8.08
N PHE A 14 17.40 -3.21 -7.70
CA PHE A 14 18.03 -3.73 -6.47
C PHE A 14 19.56 -3.66 -6.49
N LYS A 15 20.20 -3.72 -7.66
CA LYS A 15 21.66 -3.55 -7.78
C LYS A 15 22.08 -2.08 -7.61
N LYS A 16 21.20 -1.14 -7.96
CA LYS A 16 21.45 0.31 -7.82
C LYS A 16 21.25 0.80 -6.39
N ASP A 17 20.23 0.29 -5.70
CA ASP A 17 19.88 0.67 -4.34
C ASP A 17 19.69 -0.57 -3.44
N SER A 18 20.70 -0.83 -2.61
CA SER A 18 20.71 -1.97 -1.69
C SER A 18 19.72 -1.82 -0.53
N SER A 19 19.18 -0.62 -0.30
CA SER A 19 18.17 -0.34 0.73
C SER A 19 16.74 -0.67 0.28
N LEU A 20 16.55 -1.05 -0.99
CA LEU A 20 15.27 -1.55 -1.48
C LEU A 20 14.97 -2.93 -0.89
N GLY A 21 13.79 -3.05 -0.28
CA GLY A 21 13.26 -4.33 0.21
C GLY A 21 12.25 -4.96 -0.74
N ILE A 22 11.34 -4.14 -1.28
CA ILE A 22 10.21 -4.61 -2.10
C ILE A 22 10.00 -3.65 -3.26
N VAL A 23 9.95 -4.18 -4.47
CA VAL A 23 9.71 -3.40 -5.69
C VAL A 23 8.63 -4.03 -6.55
N SER A 24 7.92 -3.22 -7.33
CA SER A 24 6.99 -3.69 -8.35
C SER A 24 6.97 -2.77 -9.56
N GLY A 25 6.56 -3.28 -10.71
CA GLY A 25 6.25 -2.44 -11.86
C GLY A 25 4.91 -1.70 -11.75
N GLY A 26 4.69 -0.72 -12.61
CA GLY A 26 3.43 0.02 -12.75
C GLY A 26 2.31 -0.83 -13.34
N ILE A 27 1.11 -0.74 -12.76
CA ILE A 27 -0.10 -1.40 -13.27
C ILE A 27 -0.75 -0.54 -14.33
N TYR A 28 -0.91 -1.13 -15.52
CA TYR A 28 -1.61 -0.55 -16.65
C TYR A 28 -2.84 -1.38 -16.98
N TYR A 29 -3.96 -0.70 -17.22
CA TYR A 29 -5.18 -1.31 -17.72
C TYR A 29 -5.24 -1.16 -19.23
N ASP A 30 -5.51 -2.28 -19.90
CA ASP A 30 -5.82 -2.29 -21.32
C ASP A 30 -7.31 -1.98 -21.50
N ASN A 31 -7.63 -0.77 -21.97
CA ASN A 31 -8.98 -0.41 -22.39
C ASN A 31 -8.95 -0.28 -23.92
N ASP A 32 -9.32 -1.35 -24.62
CA ASP A 32 -9.43 -1.40 -26.09
C ASP A 32 -8.17 -0.89 -26.81
N GLY A 33 -6.98 -1.34 -26.37
CA GLY A 33 -5.70 -0.98 -26.97
C GLY A 33 -5.09 0.32 -26.45
N LYS A 34 -5.78 1.06 -25.56
CA LYS A 34 -5.20 2.21 -24.83
C LYS A 34 -4.82 1.82 -23.41
N LEU A 35 -3.51 1.85 -23.13
CA LEU A 35 -2.97 1.62 -21.81
C LEU A 35 -3.20 2.84 -20.90
N SER A 36 -3.93 2.63 -19.81
CA SER A 36 -4.11 3.64 -18.75
C SER A 36 -3.39 3.24 -17.48
N LEU A 37 -2.54 4.12 -16.96
CA LEU A 37 -1.79 3.86 -15.72
C LEU A 37 -2.73 3.95 -14.51
N GLU A 38 -2.68 2.96 -13.62
CA GLU A 38 -3.30 3.05 -12.31
C GLU A 38 -2.53 4.05 -11.43
N VAL A 39 -3.12 5.21 -11.18
CA VAL A 39 -2.50 6.26 -10.35
C VAL A 39 -2.32 5.75 -8.93
N THR A 40 -1.05 5.60 -8.54
CA THR A 40 -0.61 4.95 -7.30
C THR A 40 0.61 5.67 -6.74
N ALA A 41 0.81 5.57 -5.42
CA ALA A 41 1.96 6.18 -4.78
C ALA A 41 3.24 5.44 -5.19
N LYS A 42 4.25 6.17 -5.63
CA LYS A 42 5.52 5.60 -6.09
C LYS A 42 6.24 4.82 -4.99
N GLU A 43 5.98 5.16 -3.73
CA GLU A 43 6.62 4.57 -2.55
C GLU A 43 5.91 3.31 -2.04
N LEU A 44 4.85 2.85 -2.73
CA LEU A 44 4.08 1.68 -2.33
C LEU A 44 3.96 0.69 -3.49
N PRO A 45 4.73 -0.40 -3.47
CA PRO A 45 4.65 -1.42 -4.50
C PRO A 45 3.29 -2.12 -4.46
N ARG A 46 2.86 -2.57 -5.62
CA ARG A 46 1.61 -3.29 -5.82
C ARG A 46 1.77 -4.76 -5.46
N GLY A 47 0.67 -5.40 -5.09
CA GLY A 47 0.68 -6.84 -4.78
C GLY A 47 1.10 -7.70 -5.97
N THR A 48 0.64 -7.33 -7.17
CA THR A 48 0.96 -8.04 -8.41
C THR A 48 2.35 -7.66 -8.94
N GLY A 49 3.11 -8.66 -9.38
CA GLY A 49 4.40 -8.45 -10.05
C GLY A 49 5.52 -7.95 -9.13
N ARG A 50 5.36 -8.07 -7.81
CA ARG A 50 6.38 -7.63 -6.86
C ARG A 50 7.51 -8.61 -6.71
N ILE A 51 8.72 -8.08 -6.50
CA ILE A 51 9.90 -8.83 -6.10
C ILE A 51 10.29 -8.40 -4.69
N TRP A 52 10.77 -9.36 -3.93
CA TRP A 52 11.30 -9.15 -2.60
C TRP A 52 12.80 -9.42 -2.58
N LYS A 53 13.52 -8.56 -1.88
CA LYS A 53 14.86 -8.88 -1.42
C LYS A 53 14.77 -9.96 -0.34
N LYS A 54 15.67 -10.95 -0.40
CA LYS A 54 15.62 -12.14 0.47
C LYS A 54 15.68 -11.76 1.95
N GLU A 55 16.56 -10.85 2.32
CA GLU A 55 16.73 -10.38 3.70
C GLU A 55 15.43 -9.72 4.19
N CYS A 56 14.85 -8.81 3.39
CA CYS A 56 13.56 -8.18 3.69
C CYS A 56 12.45 -9.23 3.89
N PHE A 57 12.40 -10.27 3.06
CA PHE A 57 11.38 -11.32 3.19
C PHE A 57 11.48 -12.07 4.51
N LEU A 58 12.69 -12.42 4.93
CA LEU A 58 12.92 -13.14 6.17
C LEU A 58 12.63 -12.26 7.39
N GLU A 59 13.11 -11.01 7.39
CA GLU A 59 12.94 -10.08 8.51
C GLU A 59 11.47 -9.72 8.77
N THR A 60 10.63 -9.65 7.73
CA THR A 60 9.20 -9.36 7.90
C THR A 60 8.37 -10.58 8.29
N GLY A 61 8.98 -11.76 8.42
CA GLY A 61 8.30 -13.01 8.70
C GLY A 61 7.59 -13.62 7.48
N GLY A 62 8.10 -13.36 6.27
CA GLY A 62 7.59 -13.93 5.03
C GLY A 62 6.20 -13.44 4.61
N TYR A 63 5.51 -14.24 3.79
CA TYR A 63 4.17 -13.93 3.28
C TYR A 63 3.09 -14.45 4.24
N GLN A 64 2.39 -13.51 4.87
CA GLN A 64 1.38 -13.82 5.89
C GLN A 64 0.06 -14.26 5.25
N VAL A 65 -0.60 -15.26 5.85
CA VAL A 65 -1.94 -15.70 5.42
C VAL A 65 -3.00 -14.84 6.11
N GLU A 66 -3.04 -13.58 5.71
CA GLU A 66 -3.86 -12.54 6.34
C GLU A 66 -4.63 -11.73 5.30
N PRO A 67 -5.79 -11.15 5.63
CA PRO A 67 -6.43 -10.16 4.78
C PRO A 67 -5.49 -9.00 4.44
N SER A 68 -5.24 -8.79 3.14
CA SER A 68 -4.29 -7.79 2.60
C SER A 68 -2.82 -8.05 2.98
N PRO A 69 -2.28 -9.21 2.61
CA PRO A 69 -0.90 -9.59 2.93
C PRO A 69 0.12 -8.63 2.29
N ASP A 70 -0.26 -7.98 1.18
CA ASP A 70 0.56 -6.99 0.52
C ASP A 70 0.74 -5.71 1.34
N SER A 71 -0.32 -5.23 1.97
CA SER A 71 -0.23 -4.04 2.81
C SER A 71 0.55 -4.34 4.09
N ILE A 72 0.31 -5.52 4.68
CA ILE A 72 1.00 -6.00 5.89
C ILE A 72 2.50 -6.08 5.65
N SER A 73 2.91 -6.71 4.54
CA SER A 73 4.32 -6.82 4.17
C SER A 73 4.99 -5.48 3.91
N ASN A 74 4.31 -4.56 3.23
CA ASN A 74 4.83 -3.21 3.00
C ASN A 74 5.05 -2.45 4.33
N ILE A 75 4.09 -2.53 5.25
CA ILE A 75 4.22 -1.88 6.57
C ILE A 75 5.41 -2.44 7.34
N LYS A 76 5.52 -3.77 7.42
CA LYS A 76 6.62 -4.43 8.12
C LYS A 76 7.98 -4.06 7.53
N ALA A 77 8.09 -4.01 6.21
CA ALA A 77 9.32 -3.61 5.54
C ALA A 77 9.69 -2.15 5.87
N LEU A 78 8.72 -1.23 5.79
CA LEU A 78 8.92 0.18 6.14
C LEU A 78 9.37 0.36 7.60
N LEU A 79 8.78 -0.40 8.52
CA LEU A 79 9.12 -0.34 9.96
C LEU A 79 10.53 -0.86 10.24
N ARG A 80 11.02 -1.79 9.43
CA ARG A 80 12.42 -2.28 9.46
C ARG A 80 13.39 -1.38 8.69
N GLY A 81 12.91 -0.28 8.13
CA GLY A 81 13.75 0.71 7.44
C GLY A 81 14.00 0.42 5.96
N TRP A 82 13.40 -0.63 5.39
CA TRP A 82 13.49 -0.91 3.97
C TRP A 82 12.77 0.15 3.14
N ARG A 83 13.35 0.50 2.00
CA ARG A 83 12.69 1.32 0.98
C ARG A 83 11.83 0.43 0.09
N LEU A 84 10.67 0.96 -0.29
CA LEU A 84 9.76 0.31 -1.22
C LEU A 84 9.53 1.23 -2.40
N MET A 85 9.49 0.66 -3.61
CA MET A 85 9.35 1.45 -4.83
C MET A 85 8.47 0.77 -5.87
N GLN A 86 7.68 1.59 -6.54
CA GLN A 86 6.95 1.24 -7.75
C GLN A 86 7.59 1.94 -8.95
N TYR A 87 8.03 1.15 -9.91
CA TYR A 87 8.67 1.62 -11.14
C TYR A 87 7.65 1.64 -12.27
N THR A 88 7.14 2.82 -12.59
CA THR A 88 6.10 2.99 -13.63
C THR A 88 6.61 2.69 -15.04
N ASP A 89 7.92 2.81 -15.26
CA ASP A 89 8.63 2.44 -16.49
C ASP A 89 8.73 0.92 -16.70
N VAL A 90 8.48 0.14 -15.65
CA VAL A 90 8.38 -1.32 -15.71
C VAL A 90 6.91 -1.71 -15.80
N VAL A 91 6.48 -2.15 -16.98
CA VAL A 91 5.05 -2.23 -17.33
C VAL A 91 4.48 -3.62 -17.02
N GLN A 92 3.44 -3.67 -16.19
CA GLN A 92 2.55 -4.82 -16.06
C GLN A 92 1.13 -4.45 -16.51
N ILE A 93 0.60 -5.21 -17.47
CA ILE A 93 -0.74 -5.01 -18.01
C ILE A 93 -1.71 -5.94 -17.28
N GLN A 94 -2.70 -5.36 -16.59
CA GLN A 94 -3.77 -6.10 -15.94
C GLN A 94 -5.02 -6.06 -16.84
N LYS A 95 -5.52 -7.24 -17.23
CA LYS A 95 -6.70 -7.36 -18.09
C LYS A 95 -8.02 -6.97 -17.40
N ARG A 96 -8.03 -6.89 -16.06
CA ARG A 96 -9.22 -6.51 -15.28
C ARG A 96 -8.86 -5.43 -14.28
N LYS A 97 -9.74 -4.44 -14.13
CA LYS A 97 -9.65 -3.48 -13.03
C LYS A 97 -9.68 -4.20 -11.69
N THR A 98 -8.72 -3.86 -10.82
CA THR A 98 -8.72 -4.32 -9.43
C THR A 98 -10.01 -3.81 -8.78
N SER A 99 -10.73 -4.69 -8.06
CA SER A 99 -12.03 -4.40 -7.41
C SER A 99 -13.28 -4.33 -8.30
N ALA A 100 -13.19 -4.67 -9.60
CA ALA A 100 -14.36 -4.65 -10.51
C ALA A 100 -15.21 -5.94 -10.51
N ALA A 101 -14.93 -6.94 -9.66
CA ALA A 101 -15.71 -8.19 -9.63
C ALA A 101 -17.09 -8.04 -8.97
N ASP A 102 -17.15 -7.32 -7.84
CA ASP A 102 -18.29 -7.45 -6.92
C ASP A 102 -19.17 -6.19 -6.90
N GLY A 103 -18.92 -5.22 -7.78
CA GLY A 103 -19.56 -3.91 -7.78
C GLY A 103 -19.00 -2.96 -6.71
N LEU A 104 -19.25 -1.65 -6.88
CA LEU A 104 -18.70 -0.61 -6.01
C LEU A 104 -19.14 -0.80 -4.55
N TRP A 105 -20.40 -1.19 -4.32
CA TRP A 105 -20.93 -1.42 -2.97
C TRP A 105 -20.10 -2.46 -2.19
N ASN A 106 -19.97 -3.68 -2.73
CA ASN A 106 -19.25 -4.76 -2.04
C ASN A 106 -17.75 -4.45 -1.90
N GLY A 107 -17.15 -3.76 -2.88
CA GLY A 107 -15.76 -3.30 -2.78
C GLY A 107 -15.55 -2.33 -1.60
N HIS A 108 -16.41 -1.32 -1.45
CA HIS A 108 -16.32 -0.37 -0.35
C HIS A 108 -16.70 -0.99 1.00
N LEU A 109 -17.67 -1.90 1.03
CA LEU A 109 -18.01 -2.70 2.21
C LEU A 109 -16.79 -3.49 2.71
N LYS A 110 -16.12 -4.22 1.81
CA LYS A 110 -14.90 -4.97 2.11
C LYS A 110 -13.76 -4.06 2.57
N ASN A 111 -13.64 -2.86 2.01
CA ASN A 111 -12.65 -1.87 2.44
C ASN A 111 -12.93 -1.35 3.86
N GLY A 112 -14.20 -1.16 4.22
CA GLY A 112 -14.62 -0.80 5.58
C GLY A 112 -14.29 -1.90 6.59
N TRP A 113 -14.65 -3.14 6.26
CA TRP A 113 -14.31 -4.34 7.02
C TRP A 113 -12.79 -4.48 7.20
N MET A 114 -12.02 -4.31 6.13
CA MET A 114 -10.55 -4.37 6.14
C MET A 114 -9.94 -3.31 7.06
N ALA A 115 -10.49 -2.09 7.04
CA ALA A 115 -10.02 -1.03 7.93
C ALA A 115 -10.28 -1.36 9.41
N TYR A 116 -11.40 -2.00 9.73
CA TYR A 116 -11.65 -2.52 11.07
C TYR A 116 -10.69 -3.65 11.43
N TYR A 117 -10.51 -4.62 10.53
CA TYR A 117 -9.62 -5.77 10.69
C TYR A 117 -8.18 -5.36 11.03
N LEU A 118 -7.63 -4.40 10.28
CA LEU A 118 -6.28 -3.87 10.46
C LEU A 118 -6.14 -2.94 11.67
N GLY A 119 -7.24 -2.65 12.38
CA GLY A 119 -7.23 -1.80 13.57
C GLY A 119 -7.05 -0.31 13.27
N LYS A 120 -7.51 0.16 12.11
CA LYS A 120 -7.48 1.58 11.75
C LYS A 120 -8.24 2.41 12.77
N ASN A 121 -7.67 3.56 13.15
CA ASN A 121 -8.29 4.49 14.10
C ASN A 121 -9.69 4.92 13.61
N SER A 122 -10.67 4.89 14.52
CA SER A 122 -12.07 5.27 14.25
C SER A 122 -12.20 6.69 13.71
N PHE A 123 -11.35 7.62 14.16
CA PHE A 123 -11.34 8.99 13.63
C PHE A 123 -10.95 9.03 12.16
N MET A 124 -9.89 8.28 11.77
CA MET A 124 -9.46 8.18 10.37
C MET A 124 -10.47 7.40 9.52
N ALA A 125 -11.18 6.44 10.11
CA ALA A 125 -12.29 5.76 9.43
C ALA A 125 -13.46 6.73 9.17
N LEU A 126 -13.81 7.59 10.13
CA LEU A 126 -14.85 8.60 9.98
C LEU A 126 -14.50 9.65 8.90
N LEU A 127 -13.26 10.14 8.89
CA LEU A 127 -12.78 11.04 7.83
C LEU A 127 -12.86 10.39 6.44
N ASN A 128 -12.50 9.10 6.34
CA ASN A 128 -12.65 8.34 5.11
C ASN A 128 -14.12 8.20 4.69
N ILE A 129 -15.03 7.94 5.62
CA ILE A 129 -16.46 7.86 5.36
C ILE A 129 -16.95 9.19 4.81
N LEU A 130 -16.61 10.31 5.47
CA LEU A 130 -17.01 11.64 5.00
C LEU A 130 -16.45 11.92 3.60
N HIS A 131 -15.17 11.64 3.37
CA HIS A 131 -14.54 11.84 2.07
C HIS A 131 -15.21 11.03 0.94
N LEU A 132 -15.57 9.78 1.21
CA LEU A 132 -16.26 8.91 0.26
C LEU A 132 -17.72 9.33 0.06
N SER A 133 -18.41 9.73 1.12
CA SER A 133 -19.79 10.22 1.06
C SER A 133 -19.93 11.57 0.33
N LEU A 134 -18.84 12.33 0.20
CA LEU A 134 -18.79 13.58 -0.57
C LEU A 134 -18.44 13.37 -2.05
N LYS A 135 -17.98 12.18 -2.43
CA LYS A 135 -17.62 11.84 -3.81
C LYS A 135 -18.72 10.98 -4.43
N SER A 136 -19.11 11.30 -5.67
CA SER A 136 -19.98 10.41 -6.42
C SER A 136 -19.25 9.09 -6.73
N PRO A 137 -19.86 7.91 -6.50
CA PRO A 137 -21.19 7.71 -5.94
C PRO A 137 -21.24 7.77 -4.41
N TYR A 138 -22.15 8.58 -3.85
CA TYR A 138 -22.24 8.84 -2.40
C TYR A 138 -22.51 7.59 -1.55
N TYR A 139 -23.18 6.58 -2.12
CA TYR A 139 -23.46 5.31 -1.42
C TYR A 139 -22.19 4.54 -1.04
N THR A 140 -21.04 4.85 -1.64
CA THR A 140 -19.76 4.20 -1.33
C THR A 140 -19.30 4.51 0.10
N GLY A 141 -19.59 5.71 0.60
CA GLY A 141 -19.33 6.07 1.99
C GLY A 141 -20.22 5.28 2.96
N ILE A 142 -21.48 5.05 2.61
CA ILE A 142 -22.42 4.23 3.38
C ILE A 142 -21.93 2.77 3.43
N ALA A 143 -21.54 2.20 2.29
CA ALA A 143 -21.00 0.83 2.23
C ALA A 143 -19.76 0.67 3.13
N TYR A 144 -18.82 1.62 3.06
CA TYR A 144 -17.63 1.62 3.90
C TYR A 144 -17.98 1.77 5.39
N CYS A 145 -18.90 2.67 5.72
CA CYS A 145 -19.39 2.87 7.07
C CYS A 145 -19.99 1.58 7.64
N TRP A 146 -20.86 0.92 6.86
CA TRP A 146 -21.46 -0.35 7.23
C TRP A 146 -20.42 -1.45 7.44
N GLY A 147 -19.40 -1.53 6.60
CA GLY A 147 -18.31 -2.49 6.74
C GLY A 147 -17.49 -2.27 8.00
N TYR A 148 -17.18 -1.01 8.33
CA TYR A 148 -16.37 -0.69 9.50
C TYR A 148 -17.15 -0.83 10.82
N PHE A 149 -18.28 -0.15 10.94
CA PHE A 149 -19.08 -0.14 12.16
C PHE A 149 -19.86 -1.43 12.36
N GLY A 150 -20.34 -2.06 11.27
CA GLY A 150 -20.97 -3.38 11.35
C GLY A 150 -20.03 -4.41 11.96
N SER A 151 -18.76 -4.42 11.55
CA SER A 151 -17.74 -5.31 12.13
C SER A 151 -17.35 -4.91 13.55
N ALA A 152 -17.41 -3.61 13.89
CA ALA A 152 -17.21 -3.14 15.26
C ALA A 152 -18.32 -3.63 16.21
N ILE A 153 -19.59 -3.52 15.80
CA ILE A 153 -20.75 -3.99 16.56
C ILE A 153 -20.70 -5.51 16.74
N ARG A 154 -20.36 -6.24 15.67
CA ARG A 154 -20.20 -7.70 15.68
C ARG A 154 -18.94 -8.18 16.41
N ARG A 155 -18.05 -7.26 16.81
CA ARG A 155 -16.75 -7.55 17.45
C ARG A 155 -15.94 -8.59 16.65
N GLU A 156 -15.87 -8.38 15.35
CA GLU A 156 -15.15 -9.30 14.47
C GLU A 156 -13.66 -9.38 14.82
N LYS A 157 -13.00 -10.46 14.36
CA LYS A 157 -11.57 -10.65 14.61
C LYS A 157 -10.78 -9.50 13.99
N LYS A 158 -9.75 -9.07 14.72
CA LYS A 158 -8.73 -8.13 14.24
C LYS A 158 -7.43 -8.88 14.00
N ILE A 159 -6.54 -8.26 13.22
CA ILE A 159 -5.19 -8.76 13.04
C ILE A 159 -4.51 -8.94 14.41
N GLN A 160 -3.89 -10.10 14.60
CA GLN A 160 -3.16 -10.43 15.83
C GLN A 160 -1.79 -9.74 15.90
N ASP A 161 -1.28 -9.32 14.75
CA ASP A 161 -0.03 -8.60 14.62
C ASP A 161 -0.11 -7.20 15.27
N SER A 162 0.54 -7.06 16.42
CA SER A 162 0.56 -5.81 17.19
C SER A 162 1.34 -4.69 16.49
N GLU A 163 2.33 -5.03 15.68
CA GLU A 163 3.16 -4.07 14.95
C GLU A 163 2.30 -3.36 13.88
N VAL A 164 1.60 -4.14 13.06
CA VAL A 164 0.69 -3.64 12.03
C VAL A 164 -0.46 -2.84 12.65
N ARG A 165 -1.04 -3.36 13.74
CA ARG A 165 -2.14 -2.68 14.45
C ARG A 165 -1.71 -1.32 15.01
N THR A 166 -0.50 -1.25 15.58
CA THR A 166 0.05 0.01 16.11
C THR A 166 0.30 1.03 15.01
N TYR A 167 0.83 0.57 13.86
CA TYR A 167 1.03 1.42 12.69
C TYR A 167 -0.29 2.07 12.23
N TYR A 168 -1.35 1.28 12.03
CA TYR A 168 -2.65 1.81 11.58
C TYR A 168 -3.36 2.68 12.62
N ARG A 169 -3.15 2.42 13.91
CA ARG A 169 -3.68 3.27 14.98
C ARG A 169 -3.03 4.65 15.00
N ASN A 170 -1.72 4.71 14.75
CA ASN A 170 -0.92 5.93 14.84
C ASN A 170 -0.89 6.74 13.53
N GLN A 171 -1.32 6.15 12.41
CA GLN A 171 -1.30 6.76 11.08
C GLN A 171 -2.00 8.13 11.00
N GLY A 172 -2.96 8.41 11.89
CA GLY A 172 -3.68 9.69 11.93
C GLY A 172 -2.99 10.83 12.68
N PHE A 173 -2.06 10.55 13.60
CA PHE A 173 -1.44 11.58 14.47
C PHE A 173 0.05 11.82 14.13
N SER A 174 0.81 10.78 13.78
CA SER A 174 2.26 10.87 13.55
C SER A 174 2.70 10.62 12.10
N GLY A 175 1.80 10.12 11.23
CA GLY A 175 2.09 9.89 9.81
C GLY A 175 2.35 11.17 9.01
N LEU A 176 1.75 12.30 9.43
CA LEU A 176 2.01 13.61 8.84
C LEU A 176 3.38 14.18 9.30
N PHE A 177 3.69 14.07 10.59
CA PHE A 177 4.92 14.61 11.18
C PHE A 177 6.18 13.81 10.79
N SER A 178 6.10 12.48 10.69
CA SER A 178 7.25 11.64 10.32
C SER A 178 7.64 11.75 8.83
N ARG A 179 6.67 11.99 7.93
CA ARG A 179 6.95 12.28 6.50
C ARG A 179 7.66 13.62 6.30
N ILE A 180 7.36 14.62 7.14
CA ILE A 180 8.04 15.93 7.10
C ILE A 180 9.44 15.84 7.72
N SER A 181 9.59 15.11 8.83
CA SER A 181 10.87 14.95 9.54
C SER A 181 11.92 14.14 8.74
N LYS A 182 11.53 13.05 8.06
CA LYS A 182 12.48 12.25 7.25
C LYS A 182 13.04 13.00 6.04
N ASN A 183 12.29 13.95 5.46
CA ASN A 183 12.79 14.79 4.36
C ASN A 183 13.80 15.85 4.82
N PHE A 184 13.79 16.27 6.09
CA PHE A 184 14.77 17.21 6.64
C PHE A 184 16.07 16.54 7.11
N GLY A 185 16.02 15.26 7.51
CA GLY A 185 17.20 14.51 7.97
C GLY A 185 18.10 13.97 6.86
N HIS A 186 17.61 13.81 5.64
CA HIS A 186 18.40 13.27 4.52
C HIS A 186 19.10 14.36 3.69
N ASN A 187 18.60 15.60 3.70
CA ASN A 187 19.19 16.71 2.94
C ASN A 187 20.43 17.32 3.61
N SER A 188 20.68 17.03 4.88
CA SER A 188 21.81 17.59 5.65
C SER A 188 23.06 16.71 5.68
N ARG A 189 22.99 15.44 5.23
CA ARG A 189 24.17 14.56 5.12
C ARG A 189 24.84 14.60 3.74
N HIS A 190 24.09 14.88 2.67
CA HIS A 190 24.65 14.92 1.32
C HIS A 190 25.31 16.24 0.91
N VAL A 191 25.18 17.31 1.72
CA VAL A 191 25.83 18.61 1.46
C VAL A 191 27.25 18.66 2.06
N LYS A 192 27.55 17.87 3.10
CA LYS A 192 28.87 17.89 3.76
C LYS A 192 29.97 17.04 3.10
N GLU A 193 29.62 16.15 2.17
CA GLU A 193 30.59 15.26 1.49
C GLU A 193 30.95 15.72 0.07
N ARG A 194 30.57 16.94 -0.34
CA ARG A 194 30.99 17.54 -1.63
C ARG A 194 31.82 18.82 -1.48
N GLU A 195 32.38 19.07 -0.29
CA GLU A 195 33.29 20.20 -0.03
C GLU A 195 34.62 19.76 0.59
N GLN A 196 35.08 18.53 0.34
CA GLN A 196 36.45 18.10 0.63
C GLN A 196 37.07 17.39 -0.55
#